data_AF-A0A7Y4EEH0-F1
#
_entry.id   AF-A0A7Y4EEH0-F1
#
_cell.length_a   1.000
_cell.length_b   1.000
_cell.length_c   1.000
_cell.angle_alpha   90.00
_cell.angle_beta   90.00
_cell.angle_gamma   90.00
#
_symmetry.space_group_name_H-M   'P 1'
#
loop_
_entity.id
_entity.type
_entity.pdbx_description
1 polymer ?
#
loop_
_entity_poly.entity_id
_entity_poly.type
_entity_poly.pdbx_seq_one_letter_code
_entity_poly.pdbx_strand_id
1 'polypeptide(L)'
;MTIRELLISDFVGSSFIYSFNPSFFSTPDDLLRTFSQSEQYCNNMGGSLPKIEDIALVPTARMFGYLFAEWGSFSLNKSDWYTPDQDISYKLFRNQDEWGSMGYQGHISAHMDNGLVYQTFDDAFARTTCILN
;
A
#
# COMPACT_ATOMS: atom_id res chain seq x y z
N MET A 1 -13.05 -10.29 -8.37
CA MET A 1 -13.30 -8.83 -8.35
C MET A 1 -14.68 -8.58 -7.73
N THR A 2 -14.76 -7.86 -6.62
CA THR A 2 -16.01 -7.66 -5.86
C THR A 2 -16.40 -6.19 -5.90
N ILE A 3 -17.54 -5.88 -6.52
CA ILE A 3 -18.12 -4.54 -6.50
C ILE A 3 -18.51 -4.21 -5.06
N ARG A 4 -18.03 -3.07 -4.57
CA ARG A 4 -18.42 -2.51 -3.27
C ARG A 4 -19.49 -1.45 -3.53
N GLU A 5 -20.54 -1.48 -2.72
CA GLU A 5 -21.66 -0.55 -2.82
C GLU A 5 -21.81 0.20 -1.51
N LEU A 6 -21.96 1.51 -1.60
CA LEU A 6 -22.24 2.41 -0.49
C LEU A 6 -23.64 3.00 -0.72
N LEU A 7 -24.55 2.68 0.19
CA LEU A 7 -25.86 3.33 0.25
C LEU A 7 -25.71 4.66 0.98
N ILE A 8 -25.98 5.75 0.28
CA ILE A 8 -25.98 7.11 0.81
C ILE A 8 -27.42 7.54 0.91
N SER A 9 -27.90 7.81 2.12
CA SER A 9 -29.25 8.32 2.36
C SER A 9 -29.18 9.72 2.96
N ASP A 10 -30.05 10.61 2.50
CA ASP A 10 -30.21 11.93 3.11
C ASP A 10 -31.26 11.92 4.23
N PHE A 11 -31.37 13.03 4.97
CA PHE A 11 -32.29 13.15 6.09
C PHE A 11 -33.78 13.25 5.67
N VAL A 12 -34.05 13.48 4.37
CA VAL A 12 -35.42 13.59 3.82
C VAL A 12 -35.90 12.30 3.18
N GLY A 13 -35.07 11.25 3.17
CA GLY A 13 -35.42 9.90 2.73
C GLY A 13 -35.03 9.58 1.28
N SER A 14 -34.29 10.45 0.59
CA SER A 14 -33.69 10.10 -0.70
C SER A 14 -32.51 9.16 -0.47
N SER A 15 -32.28 8.24 -1.41
CA SER A 15 -31.13 7.35 -1.38
C SER A 15 -30.44 7.25 -2.73
N PHE A 16 -29.12 7.12 -2.68
CA PHE A 16 -28.24 6.95 -3.82
C PHE A 16 -27.32 5.76 -3.53
N ILE A 17 -27.04 4.98 -4.57
CA ILE A 17 -26.04 3.91 -4.49
C ILE A 17 -24.79 4.41 -5.21
N TYR A 18 -23.68 4.48 -4.49
CA TYR A 18 -22.37 4.67 -5.06
C TYR A 18 -21.66 3.32 -5.13
N SER A 19 -21.32 2.88 -6.33
CA SER A 19 -20.61 1.62 -6.55
C SER A 19 -19.17 1.90 -6.97
N PHE A 20 -18.22 1.21 -6.37
CA PHE A 20 -16.81 1.25 -6.75
C PHE A 20 -16.22 -0.16 -6.78
N ASN A 21 -15.21 -0.36 -7.62
CA ASN A 21 -14.53 -1.63 -7.78
C ASN A 21 -13.03 -1.40 -7.57
N PRO A 22 -12.51 -1.59 -6.34
CA PRO A 22 -11.08 -1.48 -6.06
C PRO A 22 -10.33 -2.46 -6.95
N SER A 23 -9.43 -1.94 -7.76
CA SER A 23 -9.00 -2.64 -8.96
C SER A 23 -7.70 -3.42 -8.79
N PHE A 24 -6.84 -3.11 -7.81
CA PHE A 24 -5.48 -3.65 -7.83
C PHE A 24 -4.86 -4.03 -6.49
N PHE A 25 -4.97 -3.23 -5.44
CA PHE A 25 -4.19 -3.44 -4.21
C PHE A 25 -5.04 -3.93 -3.03
N SER A 26 -4.49 -4.88 -2.28
CA SER A 26 -5.05 -5.39 -1.03
C SER A 26 -3.99 -5.31 0.07
N THR A 27 -4.29 -4.54 1.11
CA THR A 27 -3.48 -4.45 2.34
C THR A 27 -4.36 -4.92 3.51
N PRO A 28 -4.48 -6.23 3.71
CA PRO A 28 -5.49 -6.82 4.61
C PRO A 28 -5.17 -6.70 6.11
N ASP A 29 -3.92 -6.39 6.48
CA ASP A 29 -3.48 -6.26 7.87
C ASP A 29 -2.29 -5.28 8.01
N ASP A 30 -1.98 -4.91 9.25
CA ASP A 30 -0.88 -4.00 9.61
C ASP A 30 0.40 -4.73 10.03
N LEU A 31 0.55 -6.03 9.70
CA LEU A 31 1.71 -6.80 10.14
C LEU A 31 2.94 -6.49 9.28
N LEU A 32 4.05 -6.19 9.95
CA LEU A 32 5.35 -6.05 9.29
C LEU A 32 5.96 -7.43 9.03
N ARG A 33 6.49 -7.62 7.83
CA ARG A 33 7.03 -8.89 7.33
C ARG A 33 8.38 -8.68 6.65
N THR A 34 9.23 -9.70 6.69
CA THR A 34 10.39 -9.77 5.80
C THR A 34 9.95 -9.98 4.36
N PHE A 35 10.82 -9.68 3.39
CA PHE A 35 10.49 -9.82 1.97
C PHE A 35 9.94 -11.22 1.64
N SER A 36 10.63 -12.28 2.08
CA SER A 36 10.21 -13.67 1.85
C SER A 36 8.84 -13.99 2.47
N GLN A 37 8.56 -13.46 3.66
CA GLN A 37 7.26 -13.61 4.30
C GLN A 37 6.15 -12.85 3.55
N SER A 38 6.45 -11.67 3.03
CA SER A 38 5.53 -10.86 2.23
C SER A 38 5.18 -11.54 0.90
N GLU A 39 6.17 -12.09 0.20
CA GLU A 39 5.93 -12.89 -1.01
C GLU A 39 5.04 -14.10 -0.72
N GLN A 40 5.38 -14.87 0.31
CA GLN A 40 4.58 -16.03 0.71
C GLN A 40 3.14 -15.62 1.07
N TYR A 41 2.99 -14.50 1.77
CA TYR A 41 1.68 -13.99 2.14
C TYR A 41 0.83 -13.62 0.93
N CYS A 42 1.36 -12.84 -0.01
CA CYS A 42 0.63 -12.49 -1.22
C CYS A 42 0.29 -13.71 -2.07
N ASN A 43 1.21 -14.67 -2.19
CA ASN A 43 0.96 -15.93 -2.90
C ASN A 43 -0.19 -16.73 -2.27
N ASN A 44 -0.26 -16.80 -0.93
CA ASN A 44 -1.34 -17.48 -0.22
C ASN A 44 -2.72 -16.83 -0.45
N MET A 45 -2.75 -15.53 -0.75
CA MET A 45 -3.98 -14.82 -1.12
C MET A 45 -4.32 -14.92 -2.62
N GLY A 46 -3.55 -15.67 -3.41
CA GLY A 46 -3.73 -15.76 -4.86
C GLY A 46 -3.20 -14.55 -5.63
N GLY A 47 -2.30 -13.78 -5.01
CA GLY A 47 -1.72 -12.57 -5.57
C GLY A 47 -0.20 -12.58 -5.63
N SER A 48 0.38 -11.40 -5.78
CA SER A 48 1.84 -11.17 -5.81
C SER A 48 2.19 -9.81 -5.19
N LEU A 49 3.47 -9.60 -4.88
CA LEU A 49 3.94 -8.26 -4.52
C LEU A 49 3.83 -7.31 -5.74
N PRO A 50 3.34 -6.07 -5.55
CA PRO A 50 3.29 -5.08 -6.62
C PRO A 50 4.68 -4.74 -7.13
N LYS A 51 4.82 -4.29 -8.38
CA LYS A 51 6.10 -3.71 -8.80
C LYS A 51 6.30 -2.39 -8.09
N ILE A 52 7.56 -2.01 -7.87
CA ILE A 52 7.86 -0.73 -7.21
C ILE A 52 7.29 0.47 -7.97
N GLU A 53 7.24 0.38 -9.31
CA GLU A 53 6.62 1.38 -10.17
C GLU A 53 5.13 1.56 -9.85
N ASP A 54 4.42 0.47 -9.53
CA ASP A 54 3.01 0.48 -9.14
C ASP A 54 2.79 1.08 -7.74
N ILE A 55 3.83 1.17 -6.91
CA ILE A 55 3.77 1.76 -5.56
C ILE A 55 4.19 3.22 -5.56
N ALA A 56 5.38 3.51 -6.07
CA ALA A 56 6.14 4.74 -5.80
C ALA A 56 6.65 5.44 -7.07
N LEU A 57 5.88 5.35 -8.15
CA LEU A 57 6.04 6.31 -9.22
C LEU A 57 5.93 7.72 -8.59
N VAL A 58 6.87 8.60 -8.92
CA VAL A 58 6.85 10.02 -8.57
C VAL A 58 6.28 10.80 -9.76
N PRO A 59 4.98 10.69 -10.11
CA PRO A 59 4.44 11.55 -11.12
C PRO A 59 4.16 12.90 -10.48
N THR A 60 4.42 13.96 -11.24
CA THR A 60 4.00 15.32 -10.92
C THR A 60 2.48 15.52 -11.01
N ALA A 61 1.71 14.44 -11.22
CA ALA A 61 0.25 14.42 -11.35
C ALA A 61 -0.33 13.11 -10.77
N ARG A 62 -1.54 13.14 -10.19
CA ARG A 62 -2.22 11.93 -9.71
C ARG A 62 -2.45 10.93 -10.86
N MET A 63 -2.12 9.66 -10.64
CA MET A 63 -2.30 8.59 -11.63
C MET A 63 -3.08 7.44 -11.01
N PHE A 64 -4.13 6.97 -11.69
CA PHE A 64 -4.93 5.82 -11.26
C PHE A 64 -4.16 4.51 -11.42
N GLY A 65 -4.32 3.60 -10.47
CA GLY A 65 -3.65 2.29 -10.46
C GLY A 65 -2.25 2.32 -9.84
N TYR A 66 -1.85 3.44 -9.25
CA TYR A 66 -0.55 3.62 -8.60
C TYR A 66 -0.75 4.04 -7.14
N LEU A 67 -0.23 3.26 -6.19
CA LEU A 67 -0.59 3.40 -4.78
C LEU A 67 -0.30 4.80 -4.21
N PHE A 68 0.95 5.25 -4.25
CA PHE A 68 1.31 6.57 -3.73
C PHE A 68 0.78 7.72 -4.60
N ALA A 69 0.71 7.55 -5.93
CA ALA A 69 0.27 8.62 -6.82
C ALA A 69 -1.26 8.84 -6.79
N GLU A 70 -2.04 7.80 -6.53
CA GLU A 70 -3.50 7.89 -6.43
C GLU A 70 -3.93 8.39 -5.06
N TRP A 71 -3.34 7.83 -4.01
CA TRP A 71 -3.74 8.09 -2.64
C TRP A 71 -2.93 9.25 -2.02
N GLY A 72 -1.67 9.45 -2.39
CA GLY A 72 -0.78 10.43 -1.75
C GLY A 72 -0.19 9.90 -0.45
N SER A 73 0.27 10.78 0.44
CA SER A 73 0.82 10.39 1.74
C SER A 73 -0.25 9.71 2.60
N PHE A 74 0.08 8.50 3.06
CA PHE A 74 -0.83 7.70 3.87
C PHE A 74 -0.98 8.27 5.29
N SER A 75 0.05 8.90 5.86
CA SER A 75 -0.09 9.59 7.15
C SER A 75 -0.98 10.84 7.07
N LEU A 76 -0.99 11.56 5.95
CA LEU A 76 -1.84 12.74 5.76
C LEU A 76 -3.31 12.42 5.52
N ASN A 77 -3.62 11.23 4.99
CA ASN A 77 -4.99 10.84 4.64
C ASN A 77 -5.80 10.27 5.80
N LYS A 78 -5.25 10.19 7.02
CA LYS A 78 -5.85 9.45 8.14
C LYS A 78 -6.25 8.02 7.74
N SER A 79 -5.51 7.42 6.82
CA SER A 79 -5.58 5.99 6.57
C SER A 79 -5.25 5.28 7.88
N ASP A 80 -5.80 4.09 8.14
CA ASP A 80 -5.48 3.27 9.33
C ASP A 80 -3.97 2.92 9.47
N TRP A 81 -3.15 3.40 8.52
CA TRP A 81 -1.70 3.33 8.42
C TRP A 81 -0.93 4.20 9.42
N TYR A 82 -1.62 4.78 10.40
CA TYR A 82 -0.98 5.55 11.46
C TYR A 82 -0.23 4.59 12.39
N THR A 83 1.10 4.62 12.34
CA THR A 83 1.93 3.94 13.35
C THR A 83 2.28 4.94 14.46
N PRO A 84 1.96 4.65 15.74
CA PRO A 84 2.26 5.55 16.87
C PRO A 84 3.74 5.83 17.09
N ASP A 85 4.62 4.99 16.52
CA ASP A 85 6.06 5.01 16.74
C ASP A 85 6.78 5.88 15.71
N GLN A 86 6.64 7.20 15.81
CA GLN A 86 7.52 8.19 15.18
C GLN A 86 8.77 8.47 16.04
N ASP A 87 9.47 7.44 16.47
CA ASP A 87 10.86 7.63 16.88
C ASP A 87 11.67 8.00 15.61
N ILE A 88 12.75 8.78 15.68
CA ILE A 88 13.43 9.38 14.49
C ILE A 88 14.87 8.82 14.34
N SER A 89 15.23 7.87 15.18
CA SER A 89 16.55 7.25 15.30
C SER A 89 16.81 6.07 14.34
N TYR A 90 16.99 6.29 13.03
CA TYR A 90 17.53 5.34 12.01
C TYR A 90 16.87 3.94 11.86
N LYS A 91 16.00 3.52 12.77
CA LYS A 91 15.19 2.29 12.75
C LYS A 91 13.77 2.53 12.23
N LEU A 92 13.46 3.77 11.83
CA LEU A 92 12.07 4.25 11.71
C LEU A 92 11.63 4.61 10.31
N PHE A 93 12.49 4.33 9.33
CA PHE A 93 12.10 4.36 7.92
C PHE A 93 11.27 3.16 7.50
N ARG A 94 10.95 2.20 8.39
CA ARG A 94 10.48 0.86 8.01
C ARG A 94 9.02 0.53 8.31
N ASN A 95 8.39 1.24 9.24
CA ASN A 95 7.00 0.95 9.64
C ASN A 95 5.96 1.45 8.62
N GLN A 96 6.39 2.27 7.66
CA GLN A 96 5.55 2.85 6.60
C GLN A 96 6.05 2.49 5.20
N ASP A 97 7.07 1.62 5.14
CA ASP A 97 7.60 1.10 3.89
C ASP A 97 6.70 -0.03 3.39
N GLU A 98 6.46 -0.05 2.10
CA GLU A 98 5.77 -1.12 1.38
C GLU A 98 6.77 -1.89 0.52
N TRP A 99 6.75 -3.21 0.63
CA TRP A 99 7.57 -4.07 -0.23
C TRP A 99 7.13 -3.98 -1.69
N GLY A 100 8.08 -3.73 -2.59
CA GLY A 100 7.93 -3.95 -4.01
C GLY A 100 8.55 -5.28 -4.44
N SER A 101 8.06 -5.84 -5.55
CA SER A 101 8.72 -6.95 -6.24
C SER A 101 10.08 -6.50 -6.80
N MET A 102 11.02 -7.45 -6.86
CA MET A 102 12.46 -7.22 -7.08
C MET A 102 12.82 -6.17 -8.14
N GLY A 103 13.79 -5.31 -7.80
CA GLY A 103 14.58 -4.50 -8.73
C GLY A 103 16.03 -5.01 -8.85
N TYR A 104 16.76 -4.56 -9.87
CA TYR A 104 18.14 -5.00 -10.11
C TYR A 104 19.05 -4.59 -8.93
N GLN A 105 19.66 -5.60 -8.28
CA GLN A 105 20.66 -5.53 -7.18
C GLN A 105 20.15 -5.58 -5.72
N GLY A 106 18.88 -5.93 -5.46
CA GLY A 106 18.38 -6.21 -4.10
C GLY A 106 16.86 -6.10 -3.99
N HIS A 107 16.31 -6.37 -2.80
CA HIS A 107 14.92 -6.04 -2.52
C HIS A 107 14.75 -4.53 -2.34
N ILE A 108 13.58 -4.04 -2.68
CA ILE A 108 13.27 -2.62 -2.67
C ILE A 108 11.95 -2.37 -1.95
N SER A 109 11.89 -1.29 -1.20
CA SER A 109 10.66 -0.81 -0.56
C SER A 109 10.41 0.64 -0.93
N ALA A 110 9.17 1.06 -0.77
CA ALA A 110 8.72 2.42 -0.99
C ALA A 110 8.09 2.98 0.27
N HIS A 111 8.51 4.19 0.66
CA HIS A 111 7.98 4.84 1.85
C HIS A 111 6.68 5.59 1.54
N MET A 112 5.59 5.20 2.18
CA MET A 112 4.24 5.63 1.80
C MET A 112 3.85 7.06 2.22
N ASP A 113 4.75 7.81 2.84
CA ASP A 113 4.55 9.24 3.11
C ASP A 113 5.20 10.17 2.09
N ASN A 114 6.24 9.72 1.40
CA ASN A 114 6.99 10.58 0.47
C ASN A 114 7.21 9.94 -0.90
N GLY A 115 6.81 8.67 -1.09
CA GLY A 115 6.94 7.95 -2.35
C GLY A 115 8.40 7.69 -2.73
N LEU A 116 9.34 7.79 -1.79
CA LEU A 116 10.74 7.51 -2.06
C LEU A 116 11.00 6.01 -2.03
N VAL A 117 11.81 5.56 -2.99
CA VAL A 117 12.21 4.15 -3.14
C VAL A 117 13.59 3.95 -2.52
N TYR A 118 13.73 2.89 -1.73
CA TYR A 118 14.97 2.52 -1.06
C TYR A 118 15.38 1.09 -1.43
N GLN A 119 16.70 0.86 -1.46
CA GLN A 119 17.23 -0.49 -1.40
C GLN A 119 17.12 -0.98 0.04
N THR A 120 16.55 -2.17 0.22
CA THR A 120 16.16 -2.68 1.53
C THR A 120 16.68 -4.10 1.71
N PHE A 121 17.32 -4.36 2.84
CA PHE A 121 17.89 -5.67 3.14
C PHE A 121 16.80 -6.72 3.41
N ASP A 122 17.07 -7.98 3.09
CA ASP A 122 16.12 -9.10 3.15
C ASP A 122 15.56 -9.37 4.56
N ASP A 123 16.34 -9.06 5.58
CA ASP A 123 15.99 -9.22 7.00
C ASP A 123 15.25 -8.02 7.58
N ALA A 124 15.07 -6.96 6.79
CA ALA A 124 14.23 -5.83 7.16
C ALA A 124 12.76 -6.24 7.26
N PHE A 125 12.03 -5.54 8.13
CA PHE A 125 10.58 -5.64 8.21
C PHE A 125 9.96 -4.44 7.52
N ALA A 126 8.96 -4.67 6.68
CA ALA A 126 8.14 -3.65 6.04
C ALA A 126 6.70 -4.15 5.88
N ARG A 127 5.78 -3.26 5.51
CA ARG A 127 4.38 -3.60 5.27
C ARG A 127 4.22 -4.37 3.95
N THR A 128 3.06 -4.99 3.80
CA THR A 128 2.77 -5.90 2.69
C THR A 128 1.43 -5.57 2.04
N THR A 129 1.52 -4.93 0.90
CA THR A 129 0.43 -4.78 -0.06
C THR A 129 0.56 -5.84 -1.14
N CYS A 130 -0.55 -6.46 -1.51
CA CYS A 130 -0.58 -7.50 -2.55
C CYS A 130 -1.46 -7.07 -3.71
N ILE A 131 -1.04 -7.44 -4.93
CA ILE A 131 -1.89 -7.40 -6.11
C ILE A 131 -2.58 -8.75 -6.25
N LEU A 132 -3.91 -8.77 -6.18
CA LEU A 132 -4.72 -9.99 -6.33
C LEU A 132 -5.11 -10.18 -7.80
N ASN A 133 -5.01 -11.42 -8.30
CA ASN A 133 -5.44 -11.79 -9.65
C ASN A 133 -6.92 -12.20 -9.72
#